data_AF-A0A848J4T3-F1
#
_entry.id   AF-A0A848J4T3-F1
#
_cell.length_a   1.000
_cell.length_b   1.000
_cell.length_c   1.000
_cell.angle_alpha   90.00
_cell.angle_beta   90.00
_cell.angle_gamma   90.00
#
_symmetry.space_group_name_H-M   'P 1'
#
loop_
_entity.id
_entity.type
_entity.pdbx_description
1 polymer ?
#
loop_
_entity_poly.entity_id
_entity_poly.type
_entity_poly.pdbx_seq_one_letter_code
_entity_poly.pdbx_strand_id
1 'polypeptide(L)'
;MTYILGALSSFLIIGVVFLFIKLNQKGNEISSHENINLTNQEERIADLIIQDKSNKEIANELFVSLSTVKTHIRNIYAKLEVSNRQEFVDKIKNQSRD
;
A
#
# COMPACT_ATOMS: atom_id res chain seq x y z
N MET A 1 41.69 2.01 -28.10
CA MET A 1 42.22 1.95 -26.71
C MET A 1 41.39 2.72 -25.68
N THR A 2 40.43 3.59 -26.07
CA THR A 2 39.59 4.37 -25.14
C THR A 2 38.32 3.66 -24.63
N TYR A 3 37.88 2.57 -25.29
CA TYR A 3 36.56 1.96 -25.03
C TYR A 3 36.52 0.95 -23.87
N ILE A 4 37.67 0.40 -23.44
CA ILE A 4 37.69 -0.67 -22.43
C ILE A 4 37.48 -0.09 -21.01
N LEU A 5 37.95 1.14 -20.76
CA LEU A 5 37.81 1.79 -19.45
C LEU A 5 36.36 2.27 -19.19
N GLY A 6 35.60 2.63 -20.23
CA GLY A 6 34.20 3.08 -20.12
C GLY A 6 33.17 1.94 -19.99
N ALA A 7 33.54 0.71 -20.35
CA ALA A 7 32.66 -0.45 -20.17
C ALA A 7 32.54 -0.83 -18.69
N LEU A 8 33.63 -0.73 -17.92
CA LEU A 8 33.65 -1.06 -16.50
C LEU A 8 32.78 -0.10 -15.65
N SER A 9 32.76 1.19 -15.99
CA SER A 9 31.87 2.17 -15.34
C SER A 9 30.39 1.89 -15.64
N SER A 10 30.10 1.45 -16.87
CA SER A 10 28.73 1.14 -17.31
C SER A 10 28.17 -0.07 -16.57
N PHE A 11 28.99 -1.11 -16.35
CA PHE A 11 28.60 -2.29 -15.59
C PHE A 11 28.31 -1.97 -14.11
N LEU A 12 29.08 -1.05 -13.51
CA LEU A 12 28.86 -0.63 -12.13
C LEU A 12 27.56 0.19 -11.99
N ILE A 13 27.27 1.06 -12.95
CA ILE A 13 26.02 1.84 -12.99
C ILE A 13 24.81 0.93 -13.15
N ILE A 14 24.84 -0.07 -14.03
CA ILE A 14 23.74 -1.03 -14.20
C ILE A 14 23.47 -1.79 -12.90
N GLY A 15 24.53 -2.25 -12.21
CA GLY A 15 24.40 -2.93 -10.92
C GLY A 15 23.78 -2.04 -9.83
N VAL A 16 24.19 -0.76 -9.75
CA VAL A 16 23.66 0.21 -8.79
C VAL A 16 22.21 0.60 -9.13
N VAL A 17 21.89 0.80 -10.41
CA VAL A 17 20.53 1.08 -10.87
C VAL A 17 19.62 -0.11 -10.63
N PHE A 18 20.08 -1.34 -10.90
CA PHE A 18 19.33 -2.56 -10.59
C PHE A 18 19.12 -2.74 -9.08
N LEU A 19 20.13 -2.43 -8.26
CA LEU A 19 20.04 -2.42 -6.81
C LEU A 19 19.05 -1.34 -6.32
N PHE A 20 19.09 -0.14 -6.90
CA PHE A 20 18.17 0.96 -6.58
C PHE A 20 16.72 0.65 -7.00
N ILE A 21 16.53 0.06 -8.19
CA ILE A 21 15.23 -0.42 -8.67
C ILE A 21 14.69 -1.51 -7.72
N LYS A 22 15.53 -2.45 -7.28
CA LYS A 22 15.13 -3.51 -6.34
C LYS A 22 14.81 -2.95 -4.94
N LEU A 23 15.52 -1.91 -4.49
CA LEU A 23 15.22 -1.22 -3.23
C LEU A 23 13.92 -0.41 -3.28
N ASN A 24 13.58 0.16 -4.44
CA ASN A 24 12.34 0.93 -4.63
C ASN A 24 11.14 0.05 -5.06
N GLN A 25 11.35 -1.25 -5.29
CA GLN A 25 10.31 -2.24 -5.61
C GLN A 25 9.89 -3.09 -4.40
N LYS A 26 10.57 -2.96 -3.26
CA LYS A 26 10.23 -3.69 -2.03
C LYS A 26 9.18 -2.94 -1.21
N GLY A 27 8.10 -2.52 -1.86
CA GLY A 27 6.90 -1.95 -1.24
C GLY A 27 5.77 -2.97 -1.03
N ASN A 28 6.01 -4.25 -1.31
CA ASN A 28 5.02 -5.33 -1.25
C ASN A 28 5.65 -6.68 -0.85
N GLU A 29 6.60 -6.67 0.09
CA GLU A 29 6.88 -7.89 0.85
C GLU A 29 5.92 -7.93 2.04
N ILE A 30 4.75 -8.54 1.78
CA ILE A 30 3.71 -8.84 2.76
C ILE A 30 4.30 -9.83 3.77
N SER A 31 4.72 -9.29 4.91
CA SER A 31 5.12 -10.05 6.08
C SER A 31 3.92 -10.83 6.62
N SER A 32 4.15 -12.09 6.94
CA SER A 32 3.18 -13.05 7.45
C SER A 32 2.64 -12.67 8.83
N HIS A 33 1.50 -11.97 8.87
CA HIS A 33 0.59 -11.92 10.02
C HIS A 33 -0.83 -11.81 9.50
N GLU A 34 -1.54 -12.95 9.44
CA GLU A 34 -2.87 -13.13 8.84
C GLU A 34 -3.04 -12.41 7.49
N ASN A 35 -2.91 -13.15 6.38
CA ASN A 35 -3.28 -12.64 5.06
C ASN A 35 -4.79 -12.36 5.00
N ILE A 36 -5.22 -11.26 5.60
CA ILE A 36 -6.58 -10.77 5.51
C ILE A 36 -6.71 -10.19 4.11
N ASN A 37 -7.22 -11.04 3.21
CA ASN A 37 -7.35 -10.71 1.81
C ASN A 37 -8.48 -9.69 1.63
N LEU A 38 -8.11 -8.42 1.65
CA LEU A 38 -8.97 -7.35 1.15
C LEU A 38 -9.11 -7.49 -0.37
N THR A 39 -10.27 -7.15 -0.89
CA THR A 39 -10.44 -7.00 -2.34
C THR A 39 -9.73 -5.73 -2.79
N ASN A 40 -9.37 -5.63 -4.08
CA ASN A 40 -8.74 -4.43 -4.64
C ASN A 40 -9.51 -3.13 -4.32
N GLN A 41 -10.84 -3.20 -4.27
CA GLN A 41 -11.67 -2.04 -3.92
C GLN A 41 -11.60 -1.70 -2.43
N GLU A 42 -11.53 -2.71 -1.57
CA GLU A 42 -11.37 -2.55 -0.13
C GLU A 42 -9.99 -2.01 0.23
N GLU A 43 -8.93 -2.46 -0.45
CA GLU A 43 -7.57 -1.89 -0.32
C GLU A 43 -7.56 -0.40 -0.67
N ARG A 44 -8.12 -0.02 -1.83
CA ARG A 44 -8.22 1.40 -2.23
C ARG A 44 -8.95 2.23 -1.20
N ILE A 45 -10.02 1.70 -0.59
CA ILE A 45 -10.76 2.42 0.46
C ILE A 45 -9.93 2.49 1.75
N ALA A 46 -9.27 1.41 2.14
CA ALA A 46 -8.37 1.36 3.29
C ALA A 46 -7.27 2.42 3.19
N ASP A 47 -6.61 2.55 2.02
CA ASP A 47 -5.59 3.56 1.75
C ASP A 47 -6.12 4.99 1.96
N LEU A 48 -7.34 5.27 1.48
CA LEU A 48 -7.94 6.59 1.62
C LEU A 48 -8.34 6.90 3.07
N ILE A 49 -8.71 5.89 3.86
CA ILE A 49 -8.95 6.05 5.30
C ILE A 49 -7.65 6.39 6.03
N ILE A 50 -6.54 5.75 5.66
CA ILE A 50 -5.21 6.02 6.24
C ILE A 50 -4.73 7.44 5.90
N GLN A 51 -5.11 7.94 4.71
CA GLN A 51 -4.93 9.34 4.30
C GLN A 51 -5.87 10.34 5.01
N ASP A 52 -6.62 9.87 6.00
CA ASP A 52 -7.59 10.61 6.79
C ASP A 52 -8.77 11.21 6.01
N LYS A 53 -9.11 10.66 4.84
CA LYS A 53 -10.28 11.12 4.07
C LYS A 53 -11.58 10.69 4.74
N SER A 54 -12.57 11.56 4.74
CA SER A 54 -13.92 11.26 5.20
C SER A 54 -14.64 10.34 4.22
N ASN A 55 -15.67 9.62 4.68
CA ASN A 55 -16.45 8.74 3.80
C ASN A 55 -17.09 9.47 2.61
N LYS A 56 -17.36 10.79 2.74
CA LYS A 56 -17.86 11.63 1.65
C LYS A 56 -16.77 11.92 0.62
N GLU A 57 -15.56 12.23 1.06
CA GLU A 57 -14.41 12.45 0.16
C GLU A 57 -14.05 11.17 -0.59
N ILE A 58 -14.04 10.02 0.11
CA ILE A 58 -13.82 8.70 -0.49
C ILE A 58 -14.89 8.40 -1.56
N ALA A 59 -16.16 8.70 -1.27
CA ALA A 59 -17.26 8.50 -2.21
C ALA A 59 -17.07 9.35 -3.48
N ASN A 60 -16.70 10.61 -3.31
CA ASN A 60 -16.44 11.53 -4.41
C ASN A 60 -15.23 11.09 -5.26
N GLU A 61 -14.14 10.68 -4.63
CA GLU A 61 -12.90 10.30 -5.32
C GLU A 61 -13.02 8.98 -6.08
N LEU A 62 -13.78 8.03 -5.54
CA LEU A 62 -14.03 6.75 -6.18
C LEU A 62 -15.26 6.77 -7.10
N PHE A 63 -15.95 7.90 -7.22
CA PHE A 63 -17.17 8.08 -8.01
C PHE A 63 -18.27 7.05 -7.67
N VAL A 64 -18.46 6.78 -6.37
CA VAL A 64 -19.48 5.85 -5.85
C VAL A 64 -20.36 6.52 -4.81
N SER A 65 -21.47 5.87 -4.46
CA SER A 65 -22.36 6.40 -3.42
C SER A 65 -21.75 6.28 -2.01
N LEU A 66 -22.19 7.16 -1.09
CA LEU A 66 -21.80 7.08 0.32
C LEU A 66 -22.17 5.74 0.97
N SER A 67 -23.30 5.13 0.57
CA SER A 67 -23.71 3.80 1.08
C SER A 67 -22.81 2.68 0.58
N THR A 68 -22.32 2.78 -0.67
CA THR A 68 -21.30 1.86 -1.22
C THR A 68 -20.03 1.93 -0.38
N VAL A 69 -19.51 3.13 -0.10
CA VAL A 69 -18.32 3.30 0.76
C VAL A 69 -18.56 2.70 2.14
N LYS A 70 -19.68 3.01 2.80
CA LYS A 70 -20.02 2.44 4.11
C LYS A 70 -20.08 0.92 4.10
N THR A 71 -20.56 0.32 3.01
CA THR A 71 -20.63 -1.14 2.86
C THR A 71 -19.23 -1.75 2.79
N HIS A 72 -18.34 -1.18 1.98
CA HIS A 72 -16.95 -1.63 1.91
C HIS A 72 -16.23 -1.43 3.25
N ILE A 73 -16.40 -0.29 3.93
CA ILE A 73 -15.83 -0.05 5.26
C ILE A 73 -16.29 -1.10 6.26
N ARG A 74 -17.58 -1.45 6.28
CA ARG A 74 -18.10 -2.51 7.15
C ARG A 74 -17.42 -3.85 6.87
N ASN A 75 -17.23 -4.19 5.60
CA ASN A 75 -16.58 -5.44 5.21
C ASN A 75 -15.08 -5.44 5.59
N ILE A 76 -14.38 -4.32 5.37
CA ILE A 76 -12.98 -4.13 5.81
C ILE A 76 -12.89 -4.35 7.32
N TYR A 77 -13.75 -3.69 8.09
CA TYR A 77 -13.75 -3.79 9.55
C TYR A 77 -14.03 -5.20 10.04
N ALA A 78 -14.99 -5.90 9.42
CA ALA A 78 -15.28 -7.29 9.73
C ALA A 78 -14.10 -8.21 9.40
N LYS A 79 -13.45 -8.02 8.25
CA LYS A 79 -12.27 -8.80 7.84
C LYS A 79 -11.07 -8.55 8.75
N LEU A 80 -10.88 -7.32 9.19
CA LEU A 80 -9.78 -6.91 10.07
C LEU A 80 -10.10 -7.02 11.55
N GLU A 81 -11.28 -7.51 11.93
CA GLU A 81 -11.73 -7.65 13.32
C GLU A 81 -11.57 -6.35 14.13
N VAL A 82 -11.93 -5.22 13.51
CA VAL A 82 -11.94 -3.90 14.15
C VAL A 82 -13.35 -3.33 14.16
N SER A 83 -13.67 -2.51 15.15
CA SER A 83 -15.03 -2.00 15.35
C SER A 83 -15.21 -0.57 14.86
N ASN A 84 -14.12 0.19 14.73
CA ASN A 84 -14.18 1.59 14.37
C ASN A 84 -12.93 2.06 13.60
N ARG A 85 -13.01 3.29 13.10
CA ARG A 85 -11.95 3.92 12.29
C ARG A 85 -10.63 4.04 13.05
N GLN A 86 -10.69 4.35 14.35
CA GLN A 86 -9.48 4.53 15.15
C GLN A 86 -8.77 3.18 15.32
N GLU A 87 -9.50 2.12 15.72
CA GLU A 87 -8.96 0.76 15.80
C GLU A 87 -8.39 0.27 14.47
N PHE A 88 -9.06 0.55 13.35
CA PHE A 88 -8.53 0.27 12.02
C PHE A 88 -7.18 0.97 11.79
N VAL A 89 -7.10 2.27 12.02
CA VAL A 89 -5.88 3.07 11.82
C VAL A 89 -4.75 2.57 12.74
N ASP A 90 -5.05 2.26 13.99
CA ASP A 90 -4.07 1.78 14.95
C ASP A 90 -3.55 0.38 14.57
N LYS A 91 -4.44 -0.53 14.13
CA LYS A 91 -4.05 -1.87 13.66
C LYS A 91 -3.10 -1.79 12.46
N ILE A 92 -3.42 -0.97 11.45
CA ILE A 92 -2.55 -0.80 10.27
C ILE A 92 -1.21 -0.14 10.62
N LYS A 93 -1.21 0.88 11.50
CA LYS A 93 0.03 1.54 11.95
C LYS A 93 0.94 0.61 12.72
N ASN A 94 0.39 -0.27 13.55
CA ASN A 94 1.16 -1.24 14.31
C ASN A 94 1.74 -2.33 13.39
N GLN A 95 0.99 -2.77 12.36
CA GLN A 95 1.51 -3.68 11.32
C GLN A 95 2.66 -3.09 10.50
N SER A 96 2.78 -1.76 10.39
CA SER A 96 3.84 -1.09 9.62
C SER A 96 5.13 -0.86 10.41
N ARG A 97 5.14 -1.16 11.72
CA ARG A 97 6.27 -0.92 12.63
C ARG A 97 7.13 -2.14 12.89
N ASP A 98 6.70 -3.32 12.45
CA ASP A 98 7.41 -4.59 12.52
C ASP A 98 8.06 -4.93 11.17
#